data_AF-A0A8D8PSA8-F1
#
_entry.id   AF-A0A8D8PSA8-F1
#
_cell.length_a   1.000
_cell.length_b   1.000
_cell.length_c   1.000
_cell.angle_alpha   90.00
_cell.angle_beta   90.00
_cell.angle_gamma   90.00
#
_symmetry.space_group_name_H-M   'P 1'
#
loop_
_entity.id
_entity.type
_entity.pdbx_description
1 polymer ?
#
loop_
_entity_poly.entity_id
_entity_poly.type
_entity_poly.pdbx_seq_one_letter_code
_entity_poly.pdbx_strand_id
1 'polypeptide(L)'
;MLEKVQRKFLRYLAYREHIIIENHNYTGIIQLSKLNSLKHRREVADIIFLHKLLINKIDSPELLSCVNIKIQRLSARHRALFEPVLYTTNIGYNSPLNRFMRLSNIITSAPLDLDFFSLSTDNLKSKLSVLSTLH
;
A
#
# COMPACT_ATOMS: atom_id res chain seq x y z
N MET A 1 -15.72 -8.13 -1.17
CA MET A 1 -17.02 -7.41 -1.23
C MET A 1 -16.87 -6.02 -1.86
N LEU A 2 -15.99 -5.15 -1.35
CA LEU A 2 -15.81 -3.78 -1.83
C LEU A 2 -15.35 -3.65 -3.30
N GLU A 3 -14.60 -4.62 -3.81
CA GLU A 3 -14.13 -4.61 -5.20
C GLU A 3 -15.26 -4.81 -6.22
N LYS A 4 -16.33 -5.54 -5.83
CA LYS A 4 -17.52 -5.70 -6.66
C LYS A 4 -18.25 -4.36 -6.85
N VAL A 5 -18.24 -3.50 -5.82
CA VAL A 5 -18.82 -2.16 -5.87
C VAL A 5 -18.07 -1.28 -6.87
N GLN A 6 -16.73 -1.23 -6.79
CA GLN A 6 -15.93 -0.48 -7.76
C GLN A 6 -16.13 -1.00 -9.19
N ARG A 7 -16.18 -2.31 -9.39
CA ARG A 7 -16.43 -2.90 -10.72
C ARG A 7 -17.81 -2.53 -11.27
N LYS A 8 -18.85 -2.51 -10.43
CA LYS A 8 -20.21 -2.09 -10.84
C LYS A 8 -20.23 -0.62 -11.29
N PHE A 9 -19.52 0.25 -10.57
CA PHE A 9 -19.37 1.65 -10.96
C PHE A 9 -18.60 1.82 -12.28
N LEU A 10 -17.49 1.09 -12.46
CA LEU A 10 -16.71 1.14 -13.70
C LEU A 10 -17.51 0.64 -14.92
N ARG A 11 -18.37 -0.37 -14.75
CA ARG A 11 -19.29 -0.83 -15.81
C ARG A 11 -20.29 0.25 -16.20
N TYR A 12 -20.82 0.98 -15.21
CA TYR A 12 -21.71 2.10 -15.47
C TYR A 12 -21.00 3.24 -16.22
N LEU A 13 -19.76 3.57 -15.85
CA LEU A 13 -18.95 4.54 -16.58
C LEU A 13 -18.67 4.09 -18.01
N ALA A 14 -18.28 2.83 -18.22
CA ALA A 14 -18.04 2.28 -19.56
C ALA A 14 -19.28 2.38 -20.45
N TYR A 15 -20.45 2.09 -19.88
CA TYR A 15 -21.73 2.25 -20.57
C TYR A 15 -21.99 3.71 -20.97
N ARG A 16 -21.72 4.66 -20.07
CA ARG A 16 -21.91 6.10 -20.35
C ARG A 16 -20.93 6.66 -21.39
N GLU A 17 -19.68 6.20 -21.36
CA GLU A 17 -18.61 6.67 -22.23
C GLU A 17 -18.53 5.87 -23.55
N HIS A 18 -19.46 4.94 -23.79
CA HIS A 18 -19.48 4.03 -24.94
C HIS A 18 -18.20 3.20 -25.13
N ILE A 19 -17.56 2.80 -24.02
CA ILE A 19 -16.33 2.01 -24.01
C ILE A 19 -16.66 0.53 -23.86
N ILE A 20 -16.08 -0.30 -24.72
CA ILE A 20 -16.21 -1.75 -24.67
C ILE A 20 -15.25 -2.30 -23.61
N ILE A 21 -15.78 -3.09 -22.67
CA ILE A 21 -14.97 -3.83 -21.70
C ILE A 21 -14.69 -5.22 -22.28
N GLU A 22 -13.51 -5.41 -22.86
CA GLU A 22 -13.08 -6.73 -23.31
C GLU A 22 -12.52 -7.55 -22.13
N ASN A 23 -12.90 -8.84 -22.05
CA ASN A 23 -12.30 -9.82 -21.14
C ASN A 23 -12.22 -9.37 -19.66
N HIS A 24 -13.20 -8.60 -19.18
CA HIS A 24 -13.21 -8.05 -17.81
C HIS A 24 -11.96 -7.20 -17.49
N ASN A 25 -11.30 -6.63 -18.49
CA ASN A 25 -10.20 -5.73 -18.29
C ASN A 25 -10.71 -4.32 -17.99
N TYR A 26 -10.56 -3.89 -16.74
CA TYR A 26 -11.00 -2.58 -16.27
C TYR A 26 -9.87 -1.53 -16.25
N THR A 27 -8.64 -1.88 -16.63
CA THR A 27 -7.48 -0.97 -16.49
C THR A 27 -7.65 0.30 -17.33
N GLY A 28 -8.11 0.17 -18.58
CA GLY A 28 -8.31 1.32 -19.47
C GLY A 28 -9.32 2.33 -18.94
N ILE A 29 -10.46 1.87 -18.40
CA ILE A 29 -11.49 2.76 -17.83
C ILE A 29 -11.01 3.38 -16.52
N ILE A 30 -10.27 2.63 -15.70
CA ILE A 30 -9.68 3.15 -14.45
C ILE A 30 -8.71 4.30 -14.76
N GLN A 31 -7.86 4.13 -15.78
CA GLN A 31 -6.93 5.17 -16.23
C GLN A 31 -7.67 6.39 -16.80
N LEU A 32 -8.66 6.16 -17.67
CA LEU A 32 -9.45 7.25 -18.28
C LEU A 32 -10.22 8.05 -17.23
N SER A 33 -10.79 7.36 -16.24
CA SER A 33 -11.53 7.98 -15.13
C SER A 33 -10.64 8.61 -14.06
N LYS A 34 -9.31 8.54 -14.22
CA LYS A 34 -8.31 9.00 -13.23
C LYS A 34 -8.55 8.42 -11.83
N LEU A 35 -9.13 7.22 -11.77
CA LEU A 35 -9.42 6.54 -10.51
C LEU A 35 -8.25 5.65 -10.13
N ASN A 36 -7.95 5.60 -8.84
CA ASN A 36 -7.02 4.59 -8.32
C ASN A 36 -7.74 3.26 -8.11
N SER A 37 -7.03 2.16 -8.38
CA SER A 37 -7.55 0.82 -8.08
C SER A 37 -7.84 0.69 -6.57
N LEU A 38 -8.82 -0.13 -6.20
CA LEU A 38 -9.11 -0.37 -4.79
C LEU A 38 -7.90 -0.96 -4.06
N LYS A 39 -7.14 -1.81 -4.77
CA LYS A 39 -5.92 -2.42 -4.26
C LYS A 39 -4.90 -1.34 -3.87
N HIS A 40 -4.59 -0.43 -4.80
CA HIS A 40 -3.67 0.66 -4.55
C HIS A 40 -4.12 1.54 -3.38
N ARG A 41 -5.40 1.91 -3.34
CA ARG A 41 -5.95 2.69 -2.21
C ARG A 41 -5.80 1.99 -0.86
N ARG A 42 -5.96 0.66 -0.81
CA ARG A 42 -5.71 -0.14 0.40
C ARG A 42 -4.24 -0.09 0.78
N GLU A 43 -3.34 -0.37 -0.16
CA GLU A 43 -1.90 -0.37 0.09
C GLU A 43 -1.41 0.99 0.62
N VAL A 44 -1.90 2.10 0.06
CA VAL A 44 -1.62 3.44 0.57
C VAL A 44 -2.14 3.62 2.00
N ALA A 45 -3.37 3.17 2.29
CA ALA A 45 -3.94 3.26 3.63
C ALA A 45 -3.16 2.41 4.65
N ASP A 46 -2.69 1.24 4.25
CA ASP A 46 -1.89 0.33 5.06
C ASP A 46 -0.55 0.96 5.45
N ILE A 47 0.15 1.55 4.48
CA ILE A 47 1.41 2.26 4.69
C ILE A 47 1.20 3.47 5.60
N ILE A 48 0.17 4.28 5.34
CA ILE A 48 -0.15 5.45 6.16
C ILE A 48 -0.52 5.04 7.59
N PHE A 49 -1.23 3.93 7.76
CA PHE A 49 -1.56 3.42 9.09
C PHE A 49 -0.29 3.08 9.87
N LEU A 50 0.64 2.32 9.27
CA LEU A 50 1.91 1.99 9.91
C LEU A 50 2.73 3.24 10.23
N HIS A 51 2.78 4.21 9.32
CA HIS A 51 3.45 5.49 9.55
C HIS A 51 2.87 6.21 10.76
N LYS A 52 1.54 6.37 10.81
CA LYS A 52 0.86 7.02 11.93
C LYS A 52 1.08 6.31 13.25
N LEU A 53 1.18 4.99 13.26
CA LEU A 53 1.51 4.20 14.44
C LEU A 53 2.93 4.53 14.93
N LEU A 54 3.91 4.64 14.03
CA LEU A 54 5.31 4.94 14.38
C LEU A 54 5.53 6.37 14.87
N ILE A 55 4.84 7.36 14.28
CA ILE A 55 4.94 8.76 14.71
C ILE A 55 3.99 9.12 15.86
N ASN A 56 3.45 8.11 16.56
CA ASN A 56 2.52 8.25 17.68
C ASN A 56 1.27 9.09 17.38
N LYS A 57 0.80 9.09 16.11
CA LYS A 57 -0.51 9.64 15.73
C LYS A 57 -1.65 8.65 15.95
N ILE A 58 -1.32 7.37 16.07
CA ILE A 58 -2.19 6.32 16.58
C ILE A 58 -1.49 5.80 17.83
N ASP A 59 -2.07 6.08 19.00
CA ASP A 59 -1.53 5.63 20.28
C ASP A 59 -2.09 4.24 20.59
N SER A 60 -1.28 3.22 20.34
CA SER A 60 -1.53 1.85 20.78
C SER A 60 -0.19 1.15 20.97
N PRO A 61 0.31 1.08 22.22
CA PRO A 61 1.56 0.40 22.52
C PRO A 61 1.49 -1.08 22.20
N GLU A 62 0.32 -1.71 22.30
CA GLU A 62 0.10 -3.12 21.97
C GLU A 62 0.35 -3.38 20.49
N LEU A 63 -0.22 -2.56 19.61
CA LEU A 63 0.01 -2.68 18.17
C LEU A 63 1.45 -2.35 17.81
N LEU A 64 2.04 -1.32 18.44
CA LEU A 64 3.43 -0.94 18.20
C LEU A 64 4.39 -2.05 18.64
N SER A 65 4.10 -2.76 19.73
CA SER A 65 4.91 -3.89 20.21
C SER A 65 4.96 -5.05 19.23
N CYS A 66 3.96 -5.17 18.34
CA CYS A 66 3.90 -6.18 17.30
C CYS A 66 4.65 -5.77 16.02
N VAL A 67 5.18 -4.54 15.94
CA VAL A 67 5.96 -4.05 14.79
C VAL A 67 7.43 -4.39 15.00
N ASN A 68 7.95 -5.26 14.15
CA ASN A 68 9.36 -5.65 14.18
C ASN A 68 10.20 -4.68 13.33
N ILE A 69 10.94 -3.80 14.00
CA ILE A 69 11.88 -2.89 13.34
C ILE A 69 13.21 -3.62 13.13
N LYS A 70 13.69 -3.60 11.88
CA LYS A 70 14.96 -4.20 11.52
C LYS A 70 16.09 -3.20 11.76
N ILE A 71 17.02 -3.55 12.65
CA ILE A 71 18.24 -2.77 12.84
C ILE A 71 19.15 -2.97 11.63
N GLN A 72 19.32 -1.92 10.83
CA GLN A 72 20.17 -1.98 9.64
C GLN A 72 21.64 -1.95 10.02
N ARG A 73 22.46 -2.82 9.40
CA ARG A 73 23.92 -2.72 9.46
C ARG A 73 24.38 -1.68 8.44
N LEU A 74 25.40 -0.88 8.79
CA LEU A 74 25.88 0.26 7.97
C LEU A 74 26.17 -0.06 6.50
N SER A 75 26.49 -1.32 6.14
CA SER A 75 26.84 -1.75 4.78
C SER A 75 25.79 -2.62 4.09
N ALA A 76 24.55 -2.68 4.59
CA ALA A 76 23.52 -3.51 3.99
C ALA A 76 23.06 -2.97 2.63
N ARG A 77 23.26 -3.75 1.56
CA ARG A 77 22.76 -3.45 0.20
C ARG A 77 21.23 -3.38 0.11
N HIS A 78 20.52 -3.89 1.13
CA HIS A 78 19.07 -3.89 1.22
C HIS A 78 18.61 -3.18 2.49
N ARG A 79 18.03 -1.97 2.34
CA ARG A 79 17.55 -1.11 3.43
C ARG A 79 16.12 -1.45 3.85
N ALA A 80 15.87 -2.71 4.21
CA ALA A 80 14.58 -3.07 4.79
C ALA A 80 14.46 -2.43 6.18
N LEU A 81 13.40 -1.66 6.41
CA LEU A 81 13.12 -0.99 7.67
C LEU A 81 12.50 -1.93 8.71
N PHE A 82 11.72 -2.89 8.24
CA PHE A 82 10.98 -3.83 9.07
C PHE A 82 11.42 -5.28 8.82
N GLU A 83 11.17 -6.14 9.80
CA GLU A 83 11.36 -7.59 9.71
C GLU A 83 10.01 -8.31 9.89
N PRO A 84 9.22 -8.43 8.81
CA PRO A 84 7.92 -9.06 8.88
C PRO A 84 8.04 -10.55 9.25
N VAL A 85 7.15 -11.04 10.11
CA VAL A 85 7.13 -12.44 10.55
C VAL A 85 6.87 -13.37 9.35
N LEU A 86 7.64 -14.45 9.26
CA LEU A 86 7.42 -15.49 8.26
C LEU A 86 6.29 -16.40 8.72
N TYR A 87 5.26 -16.53 7.89
CA TYR A 87 4.15 -17.46 8.14
C TYR A 87 4.11 -18.51 7.05
N THR A 88 3.75 -19.73 7.44
CA THR A 88 3.49 -20.84 6.53
C THR A 88 2.09 -20.79 5.94
N THR A 89 1.15 -20.12 6.62
CA THR A 89 -0.24 -19.99 6.17
C THR A 89 -0.48 -18.69 5.42
N ASN A 90 -1.34 -18.74 4.40
CA ASN A 90 -1.72 -17.56 3.62
C ASN A 90 -2.41 -16.48 4.48
N ILE A 91 -3.13 -16.90 5.52
CA ILE A 91 -3.80 -15.99 6.46
C ILE A 91 -2.77 -15.22 7.28
N GLY A 92 -1.77 -15.92 7.85
CA GLY A 92 -0.70 -15.27 8.60
C GLY A 92 0.14 -14.34 7.71
N TYR A 93 0.46 -14.79 6.50
CA TYR A 93 1.21 -13.99 5.52
C TYR A 93 0.50 -12.68 5.15
N ASN A 94 -0.82 -12.71 5.03
CA ASN A 94 -1.65 -11.54 4.72
C ASN A 94 -2.22 -10.86 5.97
N SER A 95 -1.74 -11.21 7.16
CA SER A 95 -2.13 -10.50 8.38
C SER A 95 -1.80 -9.00 8.25
N PRO A 96 -2.62 -8.09 8.80
CA PRO A 96 -2.50 -6.67 8.54
C PRO A 96 -1.09 -6.13 8.80
N LEU A 97 -0.56 -6.30 10.02
CA LEU A 97 0.76 -5.77 10.39
C LEU A 97 1.89 -6.34 9.53
N ASN A 98 1.87 -7.65 9.27
CA ASN A 98 2.87 -8.27 8.40
C ASN A 98 2.83 -7.67 6.98
N ARG A 99 1.64 -7.55 6.43
CA ARG A 99 1.42 -6.94 5.11
C ARG A 99 1.85 -5.48 5.08
N PHE A 100 1.59 -4.70 6.14
CA PHE A 100 1.98 -3.30 6.24
C PHE A 100 3.51 -3.15 6.23
N MET A 101 4.21 -3.95 7.05
CA MET A 101 5.67 -3.96 7.11
C MET A 101 6.29 -4.35 5.77
N ARG A 102 5.74 -5.37 5.09
CA ARG A 102 6.20 -5.79 3.76
C ARG A 102 6.01 -4.70 2.71
N LEU A 103 4.82 -4.10 2.64
CA LEU A 103 4.55 -2.99 1.72
C LEU A 103 5.48 -1.80 1.99
N SER A 104 5.74 -1.52 3.26
CA SER A 104 6.62 -0.43 3.68
C SER A 104 8.08 -0.69 3.30
N ASN A 105 8.55 -1.94 3.37
CA ASN A 105 9.87 -2.32 2.90
C ASN A 105 10.03 -2.15 1.38
N ILE A 106 8.97 -2.38 0.60
CA ILE A 106 9.01 -2.20 -0.87
C ILE A 106 9.23 -0.72 -1.22
N ILE A 107 8.58 0.21 -0.50
CA ILE A 107 8.71 1.65 -0.76
C ILE A 107 9.97 2.28 -0.14
N THR A 108 10.50 1.69 0.94
CA THR A 108 11.72 2.17 1.59
C THR A 108 12.97 1.67 0.86
N SER A 109 12.83 0.60 0.09
CA SER A 109 13.90 0.10 -0.77
C SER A 109 13.95 0.84 -2.11
N ALA A 110 15.08 0.75 -2.81
CA ALA A 110 15.17 1.23 -4.19
C ALA A 110 14.06 0.59 -5.05
N PRO A 111 13.42 1.34 -5.97
CA PRO A 111 13.86 2.61 -6.54
C PRO A 111 13.40 3.88 -5.81
N LEU A 112 12.57 3.76 -4.76
CA LEU A 112 11.88 4.92 -4.21
C LEU A 112 12.60 5.56 -3.01
N ASP A 113 13.29 4.75 -2.19
CA ASP A 113 14.12 5.17 -1.03
C ASP A 113 13.39 6.22 -0.16
N LEU A 114 12.11 5.99 0.15
CA LEU A 114 11.35 6.89 1.03
C LEU A 114 11.80 6.70 2.47
N ASP A 115 12.19 7.80 3.09
CA ASP A 115 12.39 7.85 4.52
C ASP A 115 11.04 7.92 5.25
N PHE A 116 10.73 6.85 5.98
CA PHE A 116 9.47 6.68 6.69
C PHE A 116 9.37 7.53 7.96
N PHE A 117 10.48 8.02 8.50
CA PHE A 117 10.51 8.72 9.79
C PHE A 117 10.54 10.24 9.66
N SER A 118 11.12 10.77 8.57
CA SER A 118 11.26 12.22 8.36
C SER A 118 10.08 12.85 7.61
N LEU A 119 9.28 12.05 6.91
CA LEU A 119 8.17 12.56 6.11
C LEU A 119 6.93 12.88 6.96
N SER A 120 6.21 13.93 6.59
CA SER A 120 4.86 14.16 7.11
C SER A 120 3.87 13.18 6.46
N THR A 121 2.75 12.90 7.14
CA THR A 121 1.72 11.99 6.60
C THR A 121 1.18 12.44 5.25
N ASP A 122 1.08 13.75 5.01
CA ASP A 122 0.55 14.30 3.77
C ASP A 122 1.55 14.21 2.63
N ASN A 123 2.84 14.43 2.91
CA ASN A 123 3.92 14.25 1.93
C ASN A 123 4.10 12.78 1.56
N LEU A 124 4.00 11.87 2.53
CA LEU A 124 3.99 10.43 2.27
C LEU A 124 2.82 10.04 1.37
N LYS A 125 1.61 10.52 1.69
CA LYS A 125 0.40 10.22 0.91
C LYS A 125 0.48 10.76 -0.53
N SER A 126 0.99 11.99 -0.71
CA SER A 126 1.13 12.59 -2.04
C SER A 126 2.13 11.78 -2.89
N LYS A 127 3.30 11.46 -2.35
CA LYS A 127 4.31 10.61 -3.03
C LYS A 127 3.76 9.24 -3.40
N LEU A 128 3.01 8.59 -2.50
CA LEU A 128 2.40 7.29 -2.78
C LEU A 128 1.31 7.34 -3.86
N SER A 129 0.52 8.42 -3.89
CA SER A 129 -0.57 8.58 -4.87
C SER A 129 -0.08 8.78 -6.31
N VAL A 130 1.14 9.28 -6.47
CA VAL A 130 1.78 9.50 -7.78
C VAL A 130 2.37 8.20 -8.34
N LEU A 131 2.65 7.21 -7.48
CA LEU A 131 3.26 5.94 -7.86
C LEU A 131 2.23 4.92 -8.34
N SER A 132 1.39 5.27 -9.31
CA SER A 132 0.34 4.42 -9.88
C SER A 132 0.82 3.10 -10.53
N THR A 133 2.09 2.73 -10.36
CA THR A 133 2.74 1.52 -10.87
C THR A 133 3.62 0.88 -9.79
N LEU A 134 3.02 0.34 -8.73
CA LEU A 134 3.62 -0.76 -7.98
C LEU A 134 2.94 -2.05 -8.44
N HIS A 135 3.15 -2.39 -9.72
CA HIS A 135 2.83 -3.69 -10.28
C HIS A 135 3.62 -3.97 -11.55
#